data_AF-A0A0E3RZT2-F1
#
_entry.id   AF-A0A0E3RZT2-F1
#
_cell.length_a   1.000
_cell.length_b   1.000
_cell.length_c   1.000
_cell.angle_alpha   90.00
_cell.angle_beta   90.00
_cell.angle_gamma   90.00
#
_symmetry.space_group_name_H-M   'P 1'
#
loop_
_entity.id
_entity.type
_entity.pdbx_description
1 polymer ?
#
loop_
_entity_poly.entity_id
_entity_poly.type
_entity_poly.pdbx_seq_one_letter_code
_entity_poly.pdbx_strand_id
1 'polypeptide(L)' 'MDEGLQSALEDKTRTGQPIKYTEKHTAEIIAQACTKPPDGRKKWTLVLLTEELKMREGFETINKESIRLILKKAKLNLG' A
#
# COMPACT_ATOMS: atom_id res chain seq x y z
N MET A 1 -35.84 -34.97 -5.43
CA MET A 1 -35.87 -33.59 -4.92
C MET A 1 -34.50 -33.44 -4.28
N ASP A 2 -33.44 -33.38 -5.08
CA ASP A 2 -32.09 -33.73 -4.61
C ASP A 2 -31.03 -33.00 -5.42
N GLU A 3 -30.87 -31.70 -5.21
CA GLU A 3 -29.72 -30.96 -5.75
C GLU A 3 -29.27 -29.81 -4.83
N GLY A 4 -29.59 -29.89 -3.54
CA GLY A 4 -29.25 -28.86 -2.55
C GLY A 4 -27.86 -29.01 -1.90
N LEU A 5 -27.18 -30.15 -2.08
CA LEU A 5 -25.96 -30.47 -1.30
C LEU A 5 -24.65 -30.10 -2.02
N GLN A 6 -24.60 -30.13 -3.35
CA GLN A 6 -23.34 -29.86 -4.07
C GLN A 6 -22.97 -28.37 -4.13
N SER A 7 -23.96 -27.47 -4.08
CA SER A 7 -23.70 -26.03 -4.13
C SER A 7 -23.10 -25.45 -2.83
N ALA A 8 -23.12 -26.19 -1.72
CA ALA A 8 -22.58 -25.74 -0.44
C ALA A 8 -21.07 -25.98 -0.28
N LEU A 9 -20.45 -26.74 -1.18
CA LEU A 9 -19.03 -27.11 -1.09
C LEU A 9 -18.11 -26.16 -1.87
N GLU A 10 -18.65 -25.34 -2.76
CA GLU A 10 -17.87 -24.33 -3.47
C GLU A 10 -17.76 -23.05 -2.64
N ASP A 11 -16.73 -22.99 -1.77
CA ASP A 11 -16.25 -21.72 -1.23
C ASP A 11 -15.80 -20.86 -2.42
N LYS A 12 -16.70 -19.97 -2.88
CA LYS A 12 -16.38 -19.00 -3.92
C LYS A 12 -15.11 -18.30 -3.51
N THR A 13 -14.10 -18.30 -4.37
CA THR A 13 -12.82 -17.61 -4.14
C THR A 13 -13.14 -16.23 -3.60
N ARG A 14 -12.90 -16.03 -2.30
CA ARG A 14 -13.10 -14.75 -1.65
C ARG A 14 -12.17 -13.79 -2.37
N THR A 15 -12.72 -13.05 -3.32
CA THR A 15 -12.08 -11.89 -3.91
C THR A 15 -12.00 -10.89 -2.78
N GLY A 16 -10.96 -11.04 -1.96
CA GLY A 16 -10.71 -10.17 -0.81
C GLY A 16 -10.74 -8.71 -1.25
N GLN A 17 -10.78 -7.81 -0.28
CA GLN A 17 -10.87 -6.37 -0.54
C GLN A 17 -9.93 -5.96 -1.68
N PRO A 18 -10.43 -5.27 -2.72
CA PRO A 18 -9.63 -4.90 -3.88
C PRO A 18 -8.39 -4.15 -3.42
N ILE A 19 -7.24 -4.52 -3.99
CA ILE A 19 -5.96 -3.91 -3.63
C ILE A 19 -6.02 -2.43 -3.97
N LYS A 20 -6.06 -1.58 -2.95
CA LYS A 20 -6.21 -0.12 -3.09
C LYS A 20 -5.03 0.54 -3.82
N TYR A 21 -3.82 -0.02 -3.68
CA TYR A 21 -2.61 0.49 -4.32
C TYR A 21 -2.01 -0.57 -5.23
N THR A 22 -1.93 -0.26 -6.52
CA THR A 22 -1.33 -1.16 -7.51
C THR A 22 0.19 -1.28 -7.32
N GLU A 23 0.83 -2.19 -8.06
CA GLU A 23 2.28 -2.34 -8.07
C GLU A 23 2.99 -1.05 -8.50
N LYS A 24 2.38 -0.28 -9.42
CA LYS A 24 2.89 1.04 -9.83
C LYS A 24 2.92 2.01 -8.65
N HIS A 25 1.81 2.13 -7.91
CA HIS A 25 1.76 2.98 -6.72
C HIS A 25 2.80 2.56 -5.68
N THR A 26 2.98 1.24 -5.50
CA THR A 26 4.01 0.69 -4.60
C THR A 26 5.41 1.11 -5.04
N ALA A 27 5.74 0.98 -6.33
CA ALA A 27 7.02 1.39 -6.88
C ALA A 27 7.27 2.89 -6.71
N GLU A 28 6.25 3.73 -6.88
CA GLU A 28 6.35 5.18 -6.67
C GLU A 28 6.63 5.55 -5.21
N ILE A 29 6.00 4.87 -4.24
CA ILE A 29 6.27 5.04 -2.81
C ILE A 29 7.71 4.65 -2.49
N ILE A 30 8.16 3.51 -3.01
CA ILE A 30 9.52 3.00 -2.81
C ILE A 30 10.54 3.98 -3.41
N ALA A 31 10.33 4.41 -4.65
CA ALA A 31 11.19 5.37 -5.33
C ALA A 31 11.30 6.67 -4.52
N GLN A 32 10.17 7.21 -4.03
CA GLN A 32 10.17 8.38 -3.17
C GLN A 32 11.01 8.19 -1.92
N ALA A 33 10.81 7.08 -1.21
CA ALA A 33 11.55 6.77 0.02
C ALA A 33 13.06 6.59 -0.20
N CYS A 34 13.48 6.19 -1.40
CA CYS A 34 14.88 6.08 -1.79
C CYS A 34 15.53 7.40 -2.23
N THR A 35 14.75 8.47 -2.45
CA THR A 35 15.29 9.79 -2.82
C THR A 35 15.83 10.56 -1.61
N LYS A 36 16.50 11.70 -1.86
CA LYS A 36 16.91 12.61 -0.79
C LYS A 36 15.66 13.28 -0.18
N PRO A 37 15.53 13.31 1.17
CA PRO A 37 14.44 14.04 1.82
C PRO A 37 14.52 15.54 1.51
N PRO A 38 13.38 16.26 1.59
CA PRO A 38 13.34 17.70 1.38
C PRO A 38 14.22 18.46 2.39
N ASP A 39 14.56 19.70 2.05
CA ASP A 39 15.49 20.51 2.82
C ASP A 39 15.04 20.67 4.29
N GLY A 40 16.00 20.74 5.20
CA GLY A 40 15.73 20.76 6.66
C GLY A 40 15.40 19.41 7.29
N ARG A 41 15.34 18.30 6.54
CA ARG A 41 15.14 16.94 7.09
C ARG A 41 16.34 16.03 6.84
N LYS A 42 16.78 15.31 7.89
CA LYS A 42 17.89 14.34 7.79
C LYS A 42 17.49 13.02 7.13
N LYS A 43 16.21 12.62 7.20
CA LYS A 43 15.68 11.36 6.66
C LYS A 43 14.19 11.45 6.35
N TRP A 44 13.72 10.57 5.48
CA TRP A 44 12.29 10.32 5.29
C TRP A 44 11.69 9.74 6.57
N THR A 45 10.63 10.35 7.07
CA THR A 45 9.76 9.77 8.10
C THR A 45 8.45 9.32 7.46
N LEU A 46 7.74 8.37 8.08
CA LEU A 46 6.44 7.92 7.57
C LEU A 46 5.44 9.09 7.44
N VAL A 47 5.46 10.02 8.39
CA VAL A 47 4.59 11.22 8.35
C VAL A 47 4.96 12.09 7.16
N LEU A 48 6.25 12.39 6.98
CA LEU A 48 6.70 13.22 5.86
C LEU A 48 6.40 12.58 4.51
N LEU A 49 6.63 11.28 4.36
CA LEU A 49 6.24 10.54 3.15
C LEU A 49 4.74 10.58 2.92
N THR A 50 3.93 10.47 3.97
CA THR A 50 2.46 10.52 3.82
C THR A 50 2.02 11.87 3.28
N GLU A 51 2.53 12.96 3.84
CA GLU A 51 2.15 14.31 3.42
C GLU A 51 2.59 14.59 1.98
N GLU A 52 3.84 14.24 1.63
CA GLU A 52 4.35 14.40 0.26
C GLU A 52 3.60 13.53 -0.75
N LEU A 53 3.28 12.27 -0.40
CA LEU A 53 2.56 11.38 -1.29
C LEU A 53 1.12 11.84 -1.49
N LYS A 54 0.43 12.34 -0.47
CA LYS A 54 -0.93 12.87 -0.60
C LYS A 54 -1.06 14.02 -1.61
N MET A 55 0.02 14.77 -1.84
CA MET A 55 0.05 15.83 -2.85
C MET A 55 0.09 15.29 -4.29
N ARG A 56 0.31 13.98 -4.47
CA ARG A 56 0.33 13.32 -5.78
C ARG A 56 -1.00 12.68 -6.11
N GLU A 57 -1.36 12.72 -7.39
CA GLU A 57 -2.56 12.07 -7.91
C GLU A 57 -2.52 10.56 -7.63
N GLY A 58 -3.65 10.01 -7.14
CA GLY A 58 -3.76 8.59 -6.77
C GLY A 58 -3.36 8.25 -5.33
N PHE A 59 -2.85 9.21 -4.56
CA PHE A 59 -2.40 9.00 -3.18
C PHE A 59 -3.16 9.84 -2.14
N GLU A 60 -4.21 10.58 -2.53
CA GLU A 60 -4.97 11.48 -1.65
C GLU A 60 -5.48 10.80 -0.36
N THR A 61 -5.80 9.51 -0.44
CA THR A 61 -6.32 8.72 0.67
C THR A 61 -5.29 7.77 1.28
N ILE A 62 -4.00 8.00 1.02
CA ILE A 62 -2.91 7.22 1.60
C ILE A 62 -2.69 7.57 3.06
N ASN A 63 -2.45 6.52 3.85
CA ASN A 63 -2.16 6.63 5.27
C ASN A 63 -0.76 6.07 5.57
N LYS A 64 -0.23 6.47 6.73
CA LYS A 64 1.09 6.06 7.22
C LYS A 64 1.26 4.53 7.28
N GLU A 65 0.21 3.78 7.64
CA GLU A 65 0.28 2.32 7.75
C GLU A 65 0.39 1.65 6.37
N SER A 66 -0.30 2.17 5.35
CA SER A 66 -0.18 1.67 3.98
C SER A 66 1.26 1.83 3.49
N ILE A 67 1.85 3.01 3.71
CA ILE A 67 3.25 3.28 3.36
C ILE A 67 4.19 2.35 4.13
N ARG A 68 3.99 2.19 5.44
CA ARG A 68 4.80 1.29 6.28
C ARG A 68 4.74 -0.16 5.80
N LEU A 69 3.56 -0.68 5.46
CA LEU A 69 3.38 -2.04 4.96
C LEU A 69 4.05 -2.23 3.59
N ILE A 70 3.92 -1.24 2.70
CA ILE A 70 4.54 -1.24 1.38
C ILE A 70 6.07 -1.24 1.50
N LEU A 71 6.63 -0.36 2.32
CA LEU A 71 8.08 -0.30 2.55
C LEU A 71 8.60 -1.57 3.24
N LYS A 72 7.86 -2.11 4.21
CA LYS A 72 8.20 -3.39 4.85
C LYS A 72 8.24 -4.54 3.84
N LYS A 73 7.28 -4.61 2.92
CA LYS A 73 7.27 -5.60 1.83
C LYS A 73 8.48 -5.42 0.90
N ALA A 74 8.90 -4.18 0.69
CA ALA A 74 10.10 -3.82 -0.07
C ALA A 74 11.42 -3.97 0.72
N LYS A 75 11.38 -4.46 1.97
CA LYS A 75 12.52 -4.56 2.90
C LYS A 75 13.21 -3.21 3.21
N LEU A 76 12.52 -2.10 2.98
CA LEU A 76 13.00 -0.77 3.35
C LEU A 76 12.58 -0.44 4.78
N ASN A 77 13.56 -0.28 5.66
CA ASN A 77 13.34 0.17 7.03
C ASN A 77 13.81 1.63 7.12
N LEU A 78 12.88 2.56 7.29
CA LEU A 78 13.20 4.00 7.38
C LEU A 78 13.76 4.45 8.75
N GLY A 79 14.07 3.49 9.63
CA GLY A 79 14.75 3.72 10.91
C GLY A 79 13.85 4.37 11.95
#